data_AF-A0A534A7Q0-F1
#
_entry.id   AF-A0A534A7Q0-F1
#
_cell.length_a   1.000
_cell.length_b   1.000
_cell.length_c   1.000
_cell.angle_alpha   90.00
_cell.angle_beta   90.00
_cell.angle_gamma   90.00
#
_symmetry.space_group_name_H-M   'P 1'
#
loop_
_entity.id
_entity.type
_entity.pdbx_description
1 polymer ?
#
loop_
_entity_poly.entity_id
_entity_poly.type
_entity_poly.pdbx_seq_one_letter_code
_entity_poly.pdbx_strand_id
1 'polypeptide(L)'
;MSPLEARPNRIVLALYVGSAVLVTLQQAVFGHSNNLRIFRAATFNLIAGQDLYVAHPEQYGDLYKYSPTFAVLFAPFAYLPFVLSFLCWTLLNALLLWYAINRLLPGRPATVALLLLFLDVLLTLQYGQSNALVAALMILAFLAFERDRQTGAAASITLGAAVKVFPIAGLSLAAFYPRRGRFAAIFVAALAVTAALPLLVTSLDTLVAQYHSWRGLEAMEALRRGDSILYYFHAWLGVDWPNWPVQLAGTILLLLPLAVRWERRTSADFRRLFLCSLLVYVV
;
A
#
# COMPACT_ATOMS: atom_id res chain seq x y z
N MET A 1 7.26 -6.86 32.40
CA MET A 1 6.02 -6.51 31.64
C MET A 1 6.25 -6.94 30.21
N SER A 2 5.40 -7.83 29.68
CA SER A 2 5.56 -8.25 28.29
C SER A 2 5.33 -7.03 27.38
N PRO A 3 6.01 -6.91 26.22
CA PRO A 3 5.80 -5.83 25.26
C PRO A 3 4.33 -5.69 24.79
N LEU A 4 3.47 -6.65 25.10
CA LEU A 4 2.05 -6.69 24.71
C LEU A 4 1.11 -5.92 25.66
N GLU A 5 1.59 -5.38 26.79
CA GLU A 5 0.73 -4.75 27.81
C GLU A 5 0.69 -3.22 27.77
N ALA A 6 1.52 -2.57 26.95
CA ALA A 6 1.48 -1.11 26.83
C ALA A 6 0.19 -0.68 26.13
N ARG A 7 -0.71 -0.02 26.89
CA ARG A 7 -1.97 0.50 26.35
C ARG A 7 -1.68 1.58 25.29
N PRO A 8 -2.32 1.53 24.11
CA PRO A 8 -2.16 2.56 23.10
C PRO A 8 -2.52 3.94 23.62
N ASN A 9 -1.80 4.97 23.16
CA ASN A 9 -2.07 6.34 23.58
C ASN A 9 -3.38 6.85 22.96
N ARG A 10 -4.39 7.04 23.80
CA ARG A 10 -5.74 7.48 23.39
C ARG A 10 -5.74 8.89 22.80
N ILE A 11 -4.82 9.77 23.21
CA ILE A 11 -4.71 11.13 22.67
C ILE A 11 -4.25 11.06 21.21
N VAL A 12 -3.25 10.21 20.90
CA VAL A 12 -2.78 10.02 19.52
C VAL A 12 -3.86 9.38 18.65
N LEU A 13 -4.63 8.44 19.19
CA LEU A 13 -5.79 7.90 18.46
C LEU A 13 -6.83 8.98 18.16
N ALA A 14 -7.20 9.79 19.16
CA ALA A 14 -8.13 10.89 19.00
C ALA A 14 -7.63 11.92 17.99
N LEU A 15 -6.31 12.18 17.94
CA LEU A 15 -5.69 13.03 16.94
C LEU A 15 -5.89 12.47 15.52
N TYR A 16 -5.59 11.20 15.28
CA TYR A 16 -5.76 10.57 13.95
C TYR A 16 -7.24 10.52 13.51
N VAL A 17 -8.15 10.15 14.42
CA VAL A 17 -9.60 10.13 14.14
C VAL A 17 -10.12 11.54 13.90
N GLY A 18 -9.75 12.49 14.76
CA GLY A 18 -10.12 13.90 14.64
C GLY A 18 -9.64 14.49 13.32
N SER A 19 -8.41 14.20 12.90
CA SER A 19 -7.88 14.59 11.59
C SER A 19 -8.68 14.01 10.43
N ALA A 20 -9.04 12.72 10.46
CA ALA A 20 -9.88 12.12 9.41
C ALA A 20 -11.23 12.84 9.29
N VAL A 21 -11.87 13.17 10.42
CA VAL A 21 -13.12 13.95 10.45
C VAL A 21 -12.92 15.36 9.90
N LEU A 22 -11.92 16.10 10.40
CA LEU A 22 -11.65 17.48 9.96
C LEU A 22 -11.33 17.57 8.47
N VAL A 23 -10.52 16.65 7.96
CA VAL A 23 -10.19 16.57 6.53
C VAL A 23 -11.42 16.19 5.71
N THR A 24 -12.28 15.31 6.21
CA THR A 24 -13.56 15.00 5.54
C THR A 24 -14.43 16.25 5.43
N LEU A 25 -14.56 17.03 6.51
CA LEU A 25 -15.31 18.28 6.49
C LEU A 25 -14.68 19.29 5.52
N GLN A 26 -13.35 19.40 5.51
CA GLN A 26 -12.63 20.23 4.54
C GLN A 26 -12.99 19.85 3.10
N GLN A 27 -12.96 18.55 2.76
CA GLN A 27 -13.28 18.07 1.41
C GLN A 27 -14.78 18.24 1.09
N ALA A 28 -15.66 18.04 2.07
CA ALA A 28 -17.09 18.28 1.88
C ALA A 28 -17.42 19.75 1.52
N VAL A 29 -16.64 20.72 2.05
CA VAL A 29 -16.87 22.16 1.84
C VAL A 29 -16.09 22.71 0.65
N PHE A 30 -14.80 22.37 0.51
CA PHE A 30 -13.87 23.08 -0.38
C PHE A 30 -13.42 22.31 -1.62
N GLY A 31 -13.72 21.02 -1.74
CA GLY A 31 -13.30 20.28 -2.92
C GLY A 31 -13.52 18.79 -2.85
N HIS A 32 -13.90 18.19 -3.96
CA HIS A 32 -14.02 16.75 -4.08
C HIS A 32 -12.65 16.14 -4.39
N SER A 33 -12.03 15.48 -3.42
CA SER A 33 -10.79 14.70 -3.56
C SER A 33 -10.74 13.94 -4.89
N ASN A 34 -9.71 14.24 -5.70
CA ASN A 34 -9.53 13.61 -7.01
C ASN A 34 -9.31 12.10 -6.89
N ASN A 35 -8.50 11.65 -5.92
CA ASN A 35 -8.28 10.22 -5.69
C ASN A 35 -9.57 9.48 -5.32
N LEU A 36 -10.40 10.06 -4.45
CA LEU A 36 -11.67 9.43 -4.12
C LEU A 36 -12.57 9.33 -5.36
N ARG A 37 -12.64 10.39 -6.18
CA ARG A 37 -13.38 10.35 -7.46
C ARG A 37 -12.87 9.25 -8.37
N ILE A 38 -11.54 9.13 -8.53
CA ILE A 38 -10.88 8.08 -9.31
C ILE A 38 -11.30 6.68 -8.82
N PHE A 39 -11.22 6.40 -7.52
CA PHE A 39 -11.53 5.07 -6.98
C PHE A 39 -13.02 4.72 -7.10
N ARG A 40 -13.90 5.70 -6.86
CA ARG A 40 -15.35 5.55 -7.03
C ARG A 40 -15.68 5.27 -8.49
N ALA A 41 -15.18 6.10 -9.40
CA ALA A 41 -15.44 5.97 -10.83
C ALA A 41 -14.88 4.67 -11.40
N ALA A 42 -13.68 4.25 -10.97
CA ALA A 42 -13.12 2.96 -11.39
C ALA A 42 -14.00 1.77 -11.01
N THR A 43 -14.68 1.82 -9.86
CA THR A 43 -15.67 0.79 -9.49
C THR A 43 -16.78 0.71 -10.55
N PHE A 44 -17.38 1.84 -10.89
CA PHE A 44 -18.51 1.89 -11.81
C PHE A 44 -18.10 1.61 -13.26
N ASN A 45 -16.94 2.10 -13.69
CA ASN A 45 -16.38 1.84 -15.01
C ASN A 45 -16.08 0.35 -15.20
N LEU A 46 -15.56 -0.34 -14.17
CA LEU A 46 -15.31 -1.78 -14.24
C LEU A 46 -16.62 -2.58 -14.43
N ILE A 47 -17.66 -2.21 -13.67
CA ILE A 47 -19.00 -2.82 -13.77
C ILE A 47 -19.60 -2.54 -15.17
N ALA A 48 -19.40 -1.34 -15.70
CA ALA A 48 -19.85 -0.94 -17.03
C ALA A 48 -19.01 -1.51 -18.19
N GLY A 49 -17.94 -2.26 -17.89
CA GLY A 49 -17.03 -2.80 -18.90
C GLY A 49 -16.15 -1.76 -19.60
N GLN A 50 -16.01 -0.56 -19.03
CA GLN A 50 -15.18 0.51 -19.56
C GLN A 50 -13.72 0.32 -19.14
N ASP A 51 -12.77 0.62 -20.03
CA ASP A 51 -11.35 0.57 -19.71
C ASP A 51 -11.02 1.53 -18.56
N LEU A 52 -10.43 1.00 -17.48
CA LEU A 52 -10.08 1.81 -16.31
C LEU A 52 -8.86 2.70 -16.56
N TYR A 53 -8.00 2.30 -17.49
CA TYR A 53 -6.63 2.82 -17.62
C TYR A 53 -6.47 3.88 -18.71
N VAL A 54 -7.59 4.33 -19.28
CA VAL A 54 -7.67 5.48 -20.19
C VAL A 54 -8.11 6.74 -19.44
N ALA A 55 -8.01 7.90 -20.08
CA ALA A 55 -8.45 9.17 -19.48
C ALA A 55 -9.98 9.25 -19.42
N HIS A 56 -10.50 9.66 -18.25
CA HIS A 56 -11.93 9.93 -18.01
C HIS A 56 -12.13 11.37 -17.51
N PRO A 57 -11.89 12.39 -18.36
CA PRO A 57 -11.84 13.79 -17.94
C PRO A 57 -13.16 14.33 -17.35
N GLU A 58 -14.27 13.74 -17.77
CA GLU A 58 -15.62 14.01 -17.24
C GLU A 58 -15.76 13.56 -15.77
N GLN A 59 -15.00 12.54 -15.36
CA GLN A 59 -15.14 11.88 -14.06
C GLN A 59 -14.08 12.31 -13.05
N TYR A 60 -12.84 12.60 -13.48
CA TYR A 60 -11.71 12.97 -12.64
C TYR A 60 -10.51 13.48 -13.48
N GLY A 61 -9.49 14.06 -12.82
CA GLY A 61 -8.40 14.79 -13.47
C GLY A 61 -7.05 14.08 -13.63
N ASP A 62 -6.97 12.75 -13.43
CA ASP A 62 -5.76 11.94 -13.61
C ASP A 62 -6.13 10.54 -14.15
N LEU A 63 -5.23 9.56 -14.14
CA LEU A 63 -5.49 8.17 -14.50
C LEU A 63 -5.72 7.29 -13.26
N TYR A 64 -6.48 6.21 -13.43
CA TYR A 64 -6.51 5.12 -12.48
C TYR A 64 -5.27 4.23 -12.65
N LYS A 65 -4.49 4.05 -11.59
CA LYS A 65 -3.17 3.39 -11.61
C LYS A 65 -3.08 2.12 -10.77
N TYR A 66 -4.23 1.58 -10.38
CA TYR A 66 -4.32 0.49 -9.41
C TYR A 66 -4.85 -0.77 -10.11
N SER A 67 -4.75 -1.94 -9.49
CA SER A 67 -5.24 -3.17 -10.14
C SER A 67 -6.77 -3.16 -10.32
N PRO A 68 -7.34 -3.93 -11.25
CA PRO A 68 -8.80 -4.03 -11.38
C PRO A 68 -9.46 -4.53 -10.09
N THR A 69 -8.75 -5.36 -9.32
CA THR A 69 -9.17 -5.82 -8.00
C THR A 69 -9.40 -4.69 -7.01
N PHE A 70 -8.58 -3.63 -7.04
CA PHE A 70 -8.80 -2.50 -6.14
C PHE A 70 -10.12 -1.78 -6.42
N ALA A 71 -10.55 -1.70 -7.68
CA ALA A 71 -11.86 -1.14 -8.03
C ALA A 71 -13.00 -1.93 -7.36
N VAL A 72 -12.89 -3.26 -7.30
CA VAL A 72 -13.85 -4.12 -6.60
C VAL A 72 -13.77 -3.94 -5.07
N LEU A 73 -12.56 -3.92 -4.52
CA LEU A 73 -12.35 -3.73 -3.08
C LEU A 73 -12.85 -2.35 -2.61
N PHE A 74 -12.85 -1.36 -3.50
CA PHE A 74 -13.36 -0.03 -3.21
C PHE A 74 -14.89 0.06 -3.34
N ALA A 75 -15.56 -0.92 -3.94
CA ALA A 75 -17.00 -0.88 -4.21
C ALA A 75 -17.86 -0.55 -2.98
N PRO A 76 -17.63 -1.10 -1.76
CA PRO A 76 -18.41 -0.73 -0.59
C PRO A 76 -18.38 0.77 -0.26
N PHE A 77 -17.27 1.46 -0.58
CA PHE A 77 -17.15 2.91 -0.41
C PHE A 77 -17.75 3.67 -1.60
N ALA A 78 -17.72 3.10 -2.80
CA ALA A 78 -18.21 3.75 -4.02
C ALA A 78 -19.71 4.03 -4.00
N TYR A 79 -20.50 3.14 -3.39
CA TYR A 79 -21.96 3.29 -3.28
C TYR A 79 -22.40 4.27 -2.18
N LEU A 80 -21.52 4.66 -1.26
CA LEU A 80 -21.86 5.63 -0.21
C LEU A 80 -21.92 7.06 -0.78
N PRO A 81 -22.69 7.99 -0.17
CA PRO A 81 -22.55 9.41 -0.46
C PRO A 81 -21.10 9.88 -0.30
N PHE A 82 -20.67 10.85 -1.10
CA PHE A 82 -19.25 11.24 -1.21
C PHE A 82 -18.59 11.50 0.15
N VAL A 83 -19.25 12.26 1.04
CA VAL A 83 -18.73 12.60 2.38
C VAL A 83 -18.51 11.35 3.23
N LEU A 84 -19.48 10.42 3.23
CA LEU A 84 -19.38 9.19 4.02
C LEU A 84 -18.34 8.23 3.43
N SER A 85 -18.27 8.14 2.11
CA SER A 85 -17.23 7.39 1.38
C SER A 85 -15.84 7.89 1.76
N PHE A 86 -15.63 9.20 1.75
CA PHE A 86 -14.36 9.83 2.10
C PHE A 86 -14.00 9.63 3.58
N LEU A 87 -14.98 9.78 4.48
CA LEU A 87 -14.78 9.54 5.92
C LEU A 87 -14.35 8.08 6.18
N CYS A 88 -15.10 7.12 5.64
CA CYS A 88 -14.80 5.71 5.83
C CYS A 88 -13.44 5.34 5.23
N TRP A 89 -13.10 5.89 4.06
CA TRP A 89 -11.81 5.66 3.42
C TRP A 89 -10.63 6.23 4.22
N THR A 90 -10.74 7.47 4.70
CA THR A 90 -9.70 8.13 5.50
C THR A 90 -9.55 7.48 6.88
N LEU A 91 -10.66 7.09 7.52
CA LEU A 91 -10.62 6.32 8.77
C LEU A 91 -9.96 4.96 8.59
N LEU A 92 -10.25 4.22 7.51
CA LEU A 92 -9.58 2.96 7.23
C LEU A 92 -8.06 3.13 7.15
N ASN A 93 -7.60 4.12 6.39
CA ASN A 93 -6.18 4.43 6.23
C ASN A 93 -5.52 4.81 7.57
N ALA A 94 -6.12 5.75 8.30
CA ALA A 94 -5.59 6.25 9.57
C ALA A 94 -5.57 5.17 10.66
N LEU A 95 -6.68 4.45 10.83
CA LEU A 95 -6.84 3.48 11.90
C LEU A 95 -6.03 2.22 11.67
N LEU A 96 -5.91 1.74 10.42
CA LEU A 96 -5.10 0.55 10.14
C LEU A 96 -3.61 0.84 10.33
N LEU A 97 -3.13 2.03 9.92
CA LEU A 97 -1.75 2.43 10.20
C LEU A 97 -1.50 2.60 11.70
N TRP A 98 -2.39 3.29 12.41
CA TRP A 98 -2.31 3.41 13.86
C TRP A 98 -2.25 2.03 14.53
N TYR A 99 -3.10 1.10 14.10
CA TYR A 99 -3.11 -0.27 14.61
C TYR A 99 -1.77 -0.97 14.31
N ALA A 100 -1.32 -0.96 13.05
CA ALA A 100 -0.09 -1.63 12.64
C ALA A 100 1.14 -1.15 13.42
N ILE A 101 1.29 0.17 13.62
CA ILE A 101 2.41 0.74 14.37
C ILE A 101 2.34 0.37 15.85
N ASN A 102 1.17 0.43 16.50
CA ASN A 102 1.02 0.00 17.90
C ASN A 102 1.26 -1.51 18.10
N ARG A 103 1.08 -2.32 17.05
CA ARG A 103 1.41 -3.76 17.09
C ARG A 103 2.88 -4.05 16.78
N LEU A 104 3.55 -3.17 16.04
CA LEU A 104 4.97 -3.26 15.72
C LEU A 104 5.87 -2.74 16.84
N LEU A 105 5.48 -1.64 17.47
CA LEU A 105 6.24 -0.92 18.49
C LEU A 105 5.42 -0.82 19.78
N PRO A 106 5.95 -1.22 20.95
CA PRO A 106 5.22 -1.13 22.20
C PRO A 106 5.34 0.27 22.84
N GLY A 107 4.23 0.83 23.34
CA GLY A 107 4.21 1.99 24.23
C GLY A 107 4.78 3.29 23.65
N ARG A 108 5.80 3.86 24.31
CA ARG A 108 6.39 5.17 23.96
C ARG A 108 6.97 5.19 22.53
N PRO A 109 7.76 4.18 22.08
CA PRO A 109 8.18 4.08 20.68
C PRO A 109 7.06 4.20 19.65
N ALA A 110 5.92 3.54 19.82
CA ALA A 110 4.78 3.69 18.90
C ALA A 110 4.20 5.10 18.93
N THR A 111 4.07 5.69 20.12
CA THR A 111 3.59 7.07 20.28
C THR A 111 4.49 8.04 19.52
N VAL A 112 5.81 7.92 19.69
CA VAL A 112 6.79 8.77 19.00
C VAL A 112 6.72 8.57 17.49
N ALA A 113 6.69 7.31 17.01
CA ALA A 113 6.58 7.02 15.59
C ALA A 113 5.31 7.65 14.98
N LEU A 114 4.15 7.49 15.63
CA LEU A 114 2.89 8.06 15.15
C LEU A 114 2.86 9.58 15.16
N LEU A 115 3.53 10.23 16.12
CA LEU A 115 3.65 11.68 16.15
C LEU A 115 4.60 12.20 15.05
N LEU A 116 5.71 11.50 14.80
CA LEU A 116 6.63 11.84 13.71
C LEU A 116 5.97 11.67 12.33
N LEU A 117 5.15 10.63 12.16
CA LEU A 117 4.42 10.37 10.92
C LEU A 117 3.20 11.28 10.74
N PHE A 118 2.77 12.00 11.78
CA PHE A 118 1.45 12.64 11.80
C PHE A 118 1.22 13.61 10.65
N LEU A 119 2.19 14.47 10.33
CA LEU A 119 2.04 15.46 9.25
C LEU A 119 1.91 14.80 7.87
N ASP A 120 2.70 13.76 7.62
CA ASP A 120 2.64 13.00 6.37
C ASP A 120 1.32 12.23 6.23
N VAL A 121 0.86 11.63 7.33
CA VAL A 121 -0.45 10.97 7.37
C VAL A 121 -1.56 11.99 7.13
N LEU A 122 -1.53 13.16 7.79
CA LEU A 122 -2.52 14.21 7.59
C LEU A 122 -2.60 14.62 6.11
N LEU A 123 -1.46 14.83 5.46
CA LEU A 123 -1.39 15.16 4.04
C LEU A 123 -1.95 14.02 3.16
N THR A 124 -1.57 12.78 3.46
CA THR A 124 -2.09 11.57 2.80
C THR A 124 -3.62 11.50 2.90
N LEU A 125 -4.19 11.80 4.08
CA LEU A 125 -5.64 11.86 4.27
C LEU A 125 -6.27 13.00 3.47
N GLN A 126 -5.66 14.19 3.44
CA GLN A 126 -6.14 15.34 2.67
C GLN A 126 -6.27 15.05 1.17
N TYR A 127 -5.31 14.32 0.61
CA TYR A 127 -5.38 13.91 -0.79
C TYR A 127 -6.22 12.65 -1.02
N GLY A 128 -6.74 11.98 0.02
CA GLY A 128 -7.47 10.72 -0.12
C GLY A 128 -6.60 9.56 -0.63
N GLN A 129 -5.29 9.61 -0.38
CA GLN A 129 -4.30 8.63 -0.85
C GLN A 129 -4.42 7.28 -0.10
N SER A 130 -3.86 6.22 -0.69
CA SER A 130 -3.83 4.87 -0.10
C SER A 130 -2.51 4.50 0.59
N ASN A 131 -1.55 5.43 0.69
CA ASN A 131 -0.20 5.16 1.18
C ASN A 131 -0.18 4.61 2.61
N ALA A 132 -0.98 5.19 3.51
CA ALA A 132 -1.09 4.74 4.90
C ALA A 132 -1.65 3.30 5.00
N LEU A 133 -2.66 2.96 4.20
CA LEU A 133 -3.19 1.60 4.08
C LEU A 133 -2.12 0.62 3.58
N VAL A 134 -1.38 0.97 2.53
CA VAL A 134 -0.32 0.14 1.95
C VAL A 134 0.81 -0.11 2.95
N ALA A 135 1.29 0.93 3.63
CA ALA A 135 2.31 0.80 4.68
C ALA A 135 1.82 -0.09 5.84
N ALA A 136 0.58 0.11 6.28
CA ALA A 136 -0.03 -0.72 7.32
C ALA A 136 -0.09 -2.20 6.92
N LEU A 137 -0.50 -2.51 5.69
CA LEU A 137 -0.56 -3.88 5.17
C LEU A 137 0.83 -4.53 5.11
N MET A 138 1.88 -3.79 4.71
CA MET A 138 3.25 -4.31 4.74
C MET A 138 3.73 -4.62 6.16
N ILE A 139 3.43 -3.75 7.13
CA ILE A 139 3.72 -4.00 8.56
C ILE A 139 2.93 -5.19 9.09
N LEU A 140 1.65 -5.32 8.71
CA LEU A 140 0.80 -6.45 9.10
C LEU A 140 1.28 -7.78 8.50
N ALA A 141 1.81 -7.77 7.27
CA ALA A 141 2.43 -8.95 6.67
C ALA A 141 3.64 -9.42 7.49
N PHE A 142 4.54 -8.48 7.85
CA PHE A 142 5.66 -8.76 8.76
C PHE A 142 5.18 -9.33 10.11
N LEU A 143 4.22 -8.67 10.73
CA LEU A 143 3.65 -9.08 12.02
C LEU A 143 2.91 -10.43 11.97
N ALA A 144 2.40 -10.83 10.81
CA ALA A 144 1.81 -12.14 10.59
C ALA A 144 2.91 -13.21 10.48
N PHE A 145 4.00 -12.93 9.76
CA PHE A 145 5.16 -13.81 9.74
C PHE A 145 5.78 -14.02 11.13
N GLU A 146 5.92 -12.94 11.92
CA GLU A 146 6.41 -13.02 13.32
C GLU A 146 5.56 -13.96 14.20
N ARG A 147 4.31 -14.24 13.80
CA ARG A 147 3.36 -15.09 14.52
C ARG A 147 3.11 -16.44 13.82
N ASP A 148 3.95 -16.83 12.86
CA ASP A 148 3.77 -18.04 12.01
C ASP A 148 2.40 -18.09 11.28
N ARG A 149 1.78 -16.93 11.03
CA ARG A 149 0.48 -16.79 10.35
C ARG A 149 0.67 -16.55 8.86
N GLN A 150 1.12 -17.59 8.14
CA GLN A 150 1.43 -17.51 6.70
C GLN A 150 0.24 -17.01 5.84
N THR A 151 -0.99 -17.43 6.14
CA THR A 151 -2.20 -16.94 5.44
C THR A 151 -2.42 -15.45 5.64
N GLY A 152 -2.20 -14.94 6.86
CA GLY A 152 -2.30 -13.51 7.14
C GLY A 152 -1.23 -12.71 6.40
N ALA A 153 -0.01 -13.23 6.34
CA ALA A 153 1.08 -12.60 5.59
C ALA A 153 0.78 -12.54 4.09
N ALA A 154 0.34 -13.66 3.51
CA ALA A 154 -0.05 -13.73 2.11
C ALA A 154 -1.20 -12.77 1.79
N ALA A 155 -2.28 -12.78 2.59
CA ALA A 155 -3.43 -11.90 2.39
C ALA A 155 -3.03 -10.41 2.49
N SER A 156 -2.20 -10.03 3.47
CA SER A 156 -1.74 -8.64 3.58
C SER A 156 -0.88 -8.21 2.38
N ILE A 157 0.00 -9.09 1.89
CA ILE A 157 0.81 -8.81 0.69
C ILE A 157 -0.08 -8.70 -0.55
N THR A 158 -0.99 -9.65 -0.80
CA THR A 158 -1.80 -9.66 -2.03
C THR A 158 -2.84 -8.54 -2.04
N LEU A 159 -3.48 -8.24 -0.91
CA LEU A 159 -4.38 -7.09 -0.79
C LEU A 159 -3.62 -5.77 -0.95
N GLY A 160 -2.43 -5.66 -0.36
CA GLY A 160 -1.57 -4.49 -0.56
C GLY A 160 -1.18 -4.31 -2.02
N ALA A 161 -0.74 -5.40 -2.66
CA ALA A 161 -0.34 -5.48 -4.07
C ALA A 161 -1.50 -5.12 -5.03
N ALA A 162 -2.73 -5.49 -4.66
CA ALA A 162 -3.92 -5.12 -5.42
C ALA A 162 -4.17 -3.61 -5.38
N VAL A 163 -3.88 -2.94 -4.27
CA VAL A 163 -3.91 -1.47 -4.21
C VAL A 163 -2.72 -0.92 -5.00
N LYS A 164 -1.49 -1.10 -4.52
CA LYS A 164 -0.26 -0.66 -5.21
C LYS A 164 0.66 -1.84 -5.38
N VAL A 165 1.42 -1.95 -6.45
CA VAL A 165 2.29 -3.12 -6.69
C VAL A 165 3.37 -3.34 -5.61
N PHE A 166 3.78 -2.28 -4.90
CA PHE A 166 4.97 -2.30 -4.04
C PHE A 166 4.99 -3.32 -2.88
N PRO A 167 3.88 -3.64 -2.19
CA PRO A 167 3.86 -4.66 -1.13
C PRO A 167 4.32 -6.04 -1.57
N ILE A 168 4.37 -6.34 -2.88
CA ILE A 168 4.96 -7.58 -3.38
C ILE A 168 6.43 -7.75 -2.96
N ALA A 169 7.15 -6.65 -2.73
CA ALA A 169 8.50 -6.67 -2.17
C ALA A 169 8.54 -7.31 -0.76
N GLY A 170 7.40 -7.36 -0.06
CA GLY A 170 7.21 -8.10 1.20
C GLY A 170 7.44 -9.60 1.10
N LEU A 171 7.46 -10.19 -0.11
CA LEU A 171 7.88 -11.58 -0.31
C LEU A 171 9.32 -11.83 0.16
N SER A 172 10.19 -10.82 0.12
CA SER A 172 11.56 -10.92 0.63
C SER A 172 11.61 -11.26 2.13
N LEU A 173 10.61 -10.85 2.91
CA LEU A 173 10.49 -11.20 4.33
C LEU A 173 10.34 -12.70 4.54
N ALA A 174 9.73 -13.44 3.62
CA ALA A 174 9.52 -14.88 3.73
C ALA A 174 10.83 -15.67 3.84
N ALA A 175 11.97 -15.08 3.40
CA ALA A 175 13.29 -15.67 3.58
C ALA A 175 13.62 -15.92 5.06
N PHE A 176 13.10 -15.13 5.99
CA PHE A 176 13.40 -15.27 7.42
C PHE A 176 12.61 -16.36 8.14
N TYR A 177 11.57 -16.92 7.50
CA TYR A 177 10.61 -17.79 8.17
C TYR A 177 10.64 -19.22 7.62
N PRO A 178 10.29 -20.23 8.45
CA PRO A 178 10.27 -21.62 8.03
C PRO A 178 9.11 -21.93 7.07
N ARG A 179 9.11 -23.13 6.49
CA ARG A 179 8.03 -23.66 5.62
C ARG A 179 7.73 -22.76 4.41
N ARG A 180 8.77 -22.30 3.71
CA ARG A 180 8.65 -21.38 2.56
C ARG A 180 7.84 -21.97 1.40
N GLY A 181 7.94 -23.28 1.14
CA GLY A 181 7.12 -23.94 0.12
C GLY A 181 5.62 -23.87 0.43
N ARG A 182 5.24 -24.06 1.70
CA ARG A 182 3.86 -23.88 2.15
C ARG A 182 3.42 -22.43 1.98
N PHE A 183 4.26 -21.46 2.38
CA PHE A 183 3.95 -20.05 2.18
C PHE A 183 3.78 -19.71 0.69
N ALA A 184 4.65 -20.22 -0.19
CA ALA A 184 4.55 -20.00 -1.62
C ALA A 184 3.21 -20.52 -2.19
N ALA A 185 2.79 -21.73 -1.81
CA ALA A 185 1.49 -22.26 -2.23
C ALA A 185 0.31 -21.41 -1.73
N ILE A 186 0.34 -20.98 -0.45
CA ILE A 186 -0.67 -20.09 0.12
C ILE A 186 -0.68 -18.73 -0.61
N PHE A 187 0.49 -18.16 -0.90
CA PHE A 187 0.62 -16.90 -1.60
C PHE A 187 0.08 -16.98 -3.02
N VAL A 188 0.43 -18.02 -3.78
CA VAL A 188 -0.09 -18.23 -5.14
C VAL A 188 -1.61 -18.37 -5.12
N ALA A 189 -2.16 -19.15 -4.17
CA ALA A 189 -3.60 -19.28 -4.02
C ALA A 189 -4.27 -17.93 -3.67
N ALA A 190 -3.71 -17.17 -2.72
CA ALA A 190 -4.21 -15.86 -2.35
C ALA A 190 -4.15 -14.87 -3.51
N LEU A 191 -3.04 -14.86 -4.27
CA LEU A 191 -2.86 -14.01 -5.43
C LEU A 191 -3.88 -14.34 -6.53
N ALA A 192 -4.09 -15.63 -6.82
CA ALA A 192 -5.08 -16.07 -7.78
C ALA A 192 -6.50 -15.62 -7.38
N VAL A 193 -6.88 -15.79 -6.11
CA VAL A 193 -8.19 -15.34 -5.60
C VAL A 193 -8.31 -13.82 -5.70
N THR A 194 -7.28 -13.07 -5.28
CA THR A 194 -7.27 -11.61 -5.36
C THR A 194 -7.37 -11.12 -6.82
N ALA A 195 -6.62 -11.72 -7.75
CA ALA A 195 -6.65 -11.36 -9.17
C ALA A 195 -7.96 -11.76 -9.86
N ALA A 196 -8.62 -12.83 -9.43
CA ALA A 196 -9.91 -13.26 -9.96
C ALA A 196 -11.12 -12.51 -9.37
N LEU A 197 -10.94 -11.74 -8.29
CA LEU A 197 -12.04 -11.03 -7.61
C LEU A 197 -12.91 -10.14 -8.52
N PRO A 198 -12.37 -9.44 -9.55
CA PRO A 198 -13.17 -8.71 -10.53
C PRO A 198 -14.20 -9.53 -11.30
N LEU A 199 -14.02 -10.85 -11.43
CA LEU A 199 -14.99 -11.72 -12.08
C LEU A 199 -16.35 -11.77 -11.36
N LEU A 200 -16.43 -11.26 -10.13
CA LEU A 200 -17.70 -11.08 -9.42
C LEU A 200 -18.59 -10.00 -10.05
N VAL A 201 -18.01 -9.06 -10.81
CA VAL A 201 -18.72 -7.89 -11.33
C VAL A 201 -18.49 -7.63 -12.82
N THR A 202 -17.60 -8.39 -13.46
CA THR A 202 -17.27 -8.25 -14.89
C THR A 202 -16.98 -9.60 -15.54
N SER A 203 -16.94 -9.66 -16.87
CA SER A 203 -16.66 -10.90 -17.62
C SER A 203 -15.15 -11.22 -17.66
N LEU A 204 -14.81 -12.46 -17.99
CA LEU A 204 -13.41 -12.86 -18.18
C LEU A 204 -12.72 -12.06 -19.29
N ASP A 205 -13.39 -11.85 -20.42
CA ASP A 205 -12.83 -11.08 -21.55
C ASP A 205 -12.54 -9.63 -21.15
N THR A 206 -13.48 -8.98 -20.45
CA THR A 206 -13.25 -7.63 -19.92
C THR A 206 -12.08 -7.63 -18.93
N LEU A 207 -12.02 -8.57 -18.00
CA LEU A 207 -10.93 -8.62 -17.01
C LEU A 207 -9.56 -8.81 -17.67
N VAL A 208 -9.46 -9.68 -18.68
CA VAL A 208 -8.22 -9.88 -19.45
C VAL A 208 -7.83 -8.59 -20.16
N ALA A 209 -8.78 -7.89 -20.80
CA ALA A 209 -8.52 -6.60 -21.42
C ALA A 209 -8.02 -5.54 -20.41
N GLN A 210 -8.62 -5.48 -19.22
CA GLN A 210 -8.18 -4.57 -18.14
C GLN A 210 -6.74 -4.87 -17.72
N TYR A 211 -6.36 -6.15 -17.56
CA TYR A 211 -4.98 -6.51 -17.21
C TYR A 211 -3.98 -6.15 -18.31
N HIS A 212 -4.36 -6.28 -19.59
CA HIS A 212 -3.52 -5.81 -20.69
C HIS A 212 -3.34 -4.29 -20.67
N SER A 213 -4.42 -3.55 -20.46
CA SER A 213 -4.39 -2.08 -20.40
C SER A 213 -3.57 -1.59 -19.18
N TRP A 214 -3.77 -2.20 -18.01
CA TRP A 214 -2.99 -1.90 -16.80
C TRP A 214 -1.49 -2.13 -17.01
N ARG A 215 -1.12 -3.27 -17.64
CA ARG A 215 0.28 -3.56 -17.97
C ARG A 215 0.88 -2.50 -18.90
N GLY A 216 0.10 -2.00 -19.87
CA GLY A 216 0.52 -0.91 -20.75
C GLY A 216 0.79 0.39 -19.99
N LEU A 217 -0.11 0.74 -19.06
CA LEU A 217 0.05 1.91 -18.20
C LEU A 217 1.30 1.79 -17.30
N GLU A 218 1.46 0.67 -16.60
CA GLU A 218 2.62 0.41 -15.73
C GLU A 218 3.95 0.46 -16.49
N ALA A 219 3.98 -0.07 -17.72
CA ALA A 219 5.17 0.00 -18.57
C ALA A 219 5.54 1.44 -18.95
N MET A 220 4.54 2.29 -19.20
CA MET A 220 4.75 3.73 -19.42
C MET A 220 5.19 4.45 -18.14
N GLU A 221 4.58 4.14 -16.99
CA GLU A 221 4.92 4.76 -15.71
C GLU A 221 6.32 4.36 -15.22
N ALA A 222 6.76 3.12 -15.48
CA ALA A 222 8.11 2.66 -15.13
C ALA A 222 9.24 3.46 -15.81
N LEU A 223 8.94 4.13 -16.93
CA LEU A 223 9.88 5.03 -17.61
C LEU A 223 9.92 6.42 -16.96
N ARG A 224 8.87 6.83 -16.25
CA ARG A 224 8.83 8.12 -15.56
C ARG A 224 9.72 8.08 -14.32
N ARG A 225 10.47 9.16 -14.10
CA ARG A 225 11.34 9.29 -12.91
C ARG A 225 10.56 9.57 -11.62
N GLY A 226 9.38 10.19 -11.74
CA GLY A 226 8.56 10.59 -10.59
C GLY A 226 9.35 11.40 -9.56
N ASP A 227 8.93 11.36 -8.30
CA ASP A 227 9.64 11.96 -7.16
C ASP A 227 10.65 10.97 -6.54
N SER A 228 11.46 10.32 -7.38
CA SER A 228 12.44 9.30 -6.93
C SER A 228 13.88 9.81 -6.93
N ILE A 229 14.81 9.02 -6.39
CA ILE A 229 16.26 9.31 -6.45
C ILE A 229 16.77 9.50 -7.89
N LEU A 230 16.10 8.89 -8.88
CA LEU A 230 16.41 9.08 -10.30
C LEU A 230 16.16 10.51 -10.76
N TYR A 231 15.08 11.14 -10.26
CA TYR A 231 14.81 12.54 -10.54
C TYR A 231 15.90 13.44 -9.96
N TYR A 232 16.34 13.18 -8.73
CA TYR A 232 17.43 13.96 -8.11
C TYR A 232 18.79 13.75 -8.79
N PHE A 233 19.13 12.53 -9.23
CA PHE A 233 20.33 12.31 -10.04
C PHE A 233 20.29 13.08 -11.35
N HIS A 234 19.13 13.11 -12.01
CA HIS A 234 18.97 13.92 -13.21
C HIS A 234 19.08 15.41 -12.89
N ALA A 235 18.34 15.90 -11.90
CA ALA A 235 18.27 17.32 -11.54
C ALA A 235 19.60 17.89 -11.01
N TRP A 236 20.39 17.09 -10.29
CA TRP A 236 21.64 17.56 -9.67
C TRP A 236 22.88 17.23 -10.49
N LEU A 237 22.91 16.07 -11.17
CA LEU A 237 24.10 15.57 -11.85
C LEU A 237 23.95 15.58 -13.38
N GLY A 238 22.78 15.95 -13.91
CA GLY A 238 22.51 15.93 -15.36
C GLY A 238 22.51 14.51 -15.95
N VAL A 239 22.42 13.47 -15.13
CA VAL A 239 22.48 12.08 -15.59
C VAL A 239 21.15 11.68 -16.22
N ASP A 240 21.20 11.13 -17.44
CA ASP A 240 20.01 10.76 -18.22
C ASP A 240 19.98 9.27 -18.60
N TRP A 241 20.59 8.42 -17.77
CA TRP A 241 20.60 6.97 -18.01
C TRP A 241 19.21 6.31 -17.83
N PRO A 242 19.03 5.06 -18.32
CA PRO A 242 17.84 4.27 -18.01
C PRO A 242 17.60 4.12 -16.50
N ASN A 243 16.36 3.89 -16.06
CA ASN A 243 16.02 3.75 -14.64
C ASN A 243 16.58 2.46 -13.99
N TRP A 244 16.73 1.40 -14.79
CA TRP A 244 17.01 0.06 -14.29
C TRP A 244 18.35 -0.13 -13.53
N PRO A 245 19.47 0.57 -13.82
CA PRO A 245 20.72 0.36 -13.08
C PRO A 245 20.59 0.83 -11.63
N VAL A 246 19.92 1.97 -11.39
CA VAL A 246 19.69 2.50 -10.04
C VAL A 246 18.70 1.63 -9.29
N GLN A 247 17.64 1.18 -9.95
CA GLN A 247 16.68 0.24 -9.36
C GLN A 247 17.37 -1.07 -8.96
N LEU A 248 18.20 -1.64 -9.84
CA LEU A 248 18.97 -2.84 -9.58
C LEU A 248 19.95 -2.64 -8.42
N ALA A 249 20.69 -1.53 -8.39
CA ALA A 249 21.59 -1.21 -7.29
C ALA A 249 20.85 -1.09 -5.96
N GLY A 250 19.68 -0.43 -5.95
CA GLY A 250 18.80 -0.35 -4.78
C GLY A 250 18.28 -1.71 -4.32
N THR A 251 17.86 -2.57 -5.25
CA THR A 251 17.43 -3.95 -4.94
C THR A 251 18.58 -4.78 -4.38
N ILE A 252 19.78 -4.69 -4.96
CA ILE A 252 20.97 -5.36 -4.44
C ILE A 252 21.26 -4.87 -3.03
N LEU A 253 21.26 -3.55 -2.80
CA LEU A 253 21.50 -2.96 -1.47
C LEU A 253 20.47 -3.41 -0.43
N LEU A 254 19.19 -3.49 -0.81
CA LEU A 254 18.11 -3.99 0.05
C LEU A 254 18.33 -5.47 0.42
N LEU A 255 18.73 -6.31 -0.55
CA LEU A 255 18.85 -7.76 -0.36
C LEU A 255 20.22 -8.19 0.19
N LEU A 256 21.25 -7.34 0.10
CA LEU A 256 22.62 -7.62 0.52
C LEU A 256 22.72 -8.12 1.99
N PRO A 257 21.98 -7.55 2.96
CA PRO A 257 21.97 -8.07 4.33
C PRO A 257 21.50 -9.52 4.43
N LEU A 258 20.59 -9.99 3.54
CA LEU A 258 20.16 -11.39 3.51
C LEU A 258 21.31 -12.32 3.12
N ALA A 259 22.17 -11.89 2.20
CA ALA A 259 23.29 -12.69 1.72
C ALA A 259 24.47 -12.67 2.71
N VAL A 260 24.81 -11.50 3.25
CA VAL A 260 26.05 -11.30 4.04
C VAL A 260 25.83 -11.52 5.53
N ARG A 261 24.61 -11.34 6.04
CA ARG A 261 24.28 -11.44 7.48
C ARG A 261 23.23 -12.52 7.75
N TRP A 262 23.27 -13.62 6.99
CA TRP A 262 22.30 -14.71 7.10
C TRP A 262 22.25 -15.33 8.51
N GLU A 263 23.36 -15.29 9.25
CA GLU A 263 23.45 -15.72 10.64
C GLU A 263 22.53 -14.91 11.58
N ARG A 264 22.23 -13.66 11.24
CA ARG A 264 21.38 -12.75 12.04
C ARG A 264 19.89 -12.89 11.76
N ARG A 265 19.47 -13.75 10.83
CA ARG A 265 18.05 -13.89 10.43
C ARG A 265 17.09 -14.25 11.57
N THR A 266 17.59 -14.86 12.64
CA THR A 266 16.79 -15.21 13.83
C THR A 266 16.62 -14.04 14.79
N SER A 267 17.42 -12.97 14.65
CA SER A 267 17.31 -11.77 15.46
C SER A 267 16.08 -10.96 15.07
N ALA A 268 15.21 -10.68 16.05
CA ALA A 268 14.05 -9.81 15.86
C ALA A 268 14.46 -8.39 15.44
N ASP A 269 15.59 -7.88 15.94
CA ASP A 269 16.10 -6.55 15.58
C ASP A 269 16.50 -6.49 14.12
N PHE A 270 17.21 -7.53 13.65
CA PHE A 270 17.62 -7.62 12.25
C PHE A 270 16.42 -7.67 11.30
N ARG A 271 15.42 -8.49 11.62
CA ARG A 271 14.18 -8.58 10.82
C ARG A 271 13.38 -7.27 10.80
N ARG A 272 13.35 -6.54 11.93
CA ARG A 272 12.72 -5.21 12.01
C ARG A 272 13.47 -4.15 11.21
N LEU A 273 14.80 -4.12 11.29
CA LEU A 273 15.61 -3.22 10.47
C LEU A 273 15.44 -3.50 8.98
N PHE A 274 15.38 -4.77 8.60
CA PHE A 274 15.08 -5.14 7.22
C PHE A 274 13.69 -4.67 6.78
N LEU A 275 12.65 -4.80 7.64
CA LEU A 275 11.33 -4.21 7.37
C LEU A 275 11.43 -2.69 7.16
N CYS A 276 12.20 -1.97 7.99
CA CYS A 276 12.40 -0.53 7.82
C CYS A 276 13.04 -0.21 6.46
N SER A 277 14.11 -0.92 6.08
CA SER A 277 14.75 -0.77 4.77
C SER A 277 13.78 -1.07 3.62
N LEU A 278 12.95 -2.10 3.79
CA LEU A 278 11.93 -2.47 2.81
C LEU A 278 10.86 -1.37 2.66
N LEU A 279 10.37 -0.79 3.76
CA LEU A 279 9.39 0.29 3.75
C LEU A 279 9.93 1.57 3.11
N VAL A 280 11.23 1.87 3.27
CA VAL A 280 11.89 3.00 2.60
C VAL A 280 12.12 2.72 1.12
N TYR A 281 12.47 1.48 0.76
CA TYR A 281 12.76 1.09 -0.63
C TYR A 281 11.54 1.20 -1.55
N VAL A 282 10.33 0.99 -1.02
CA VAL A 282 9.08 0.99 -1.80
C VAL A 282 8.44 2.37 -1.98
N VAL A 283 9.14 3.43 -1.58
CA VAL A 283 8.71 4.84 -1.72
C VAL A 283 9.10 5.37 -3.09
#